data_AF-A0A0F9X706-F1
#
_entry.id   AF-A0A0F9X706-F1
#
_cell.length_a   1.000
_cell.length_b   1.000
_cell.length_c   1.000
_cell.angle_alpha   90.00
_cell.angle_beta   90.00
_cell.angle_gamma   90.00
#
_symmetry.space_group_name_H-M   'P 1'
#
loop_
_entity.id
_entity.type
_entity.pdbx_description
1 polymer ?
#
loop_
_entity_poly.entity_id
_entity_poly.type
_entity_poly.pdbx_seq_one_letter_code
_entity_poly.pdbx_strand_id
1 'polypeptide(L)'
;MRSSFAFITPFSRSALALGLTVALSACVGMQPASDLVSNDGKRLQGEITSSSPVNINDGSHYQVFELNLNQGDLIRVRQSGALEDATLTLTDERGQLVSGPSQGVLHLAPETSGRYRLGVSGSAGTGYGPFELELDKITVQNSGVLALDDAIYGLLSRTQSSNSYQLSVGEPGLYQISMASEELDTVLKLSGGGLSLENDDSGQSTDSLLVAQLQPGEYQVTATALDQPAEGTYDLQVSRRAMPQGVELTDSGELSIGQTITGLADSSPRQYQLVVPERALLRVRMSSSEVDSYLTLQGPGVDTEDDDSAGENLDALITALVQPGTYRVSATTADGSAGLFTLTSSLQPVSSNSNRVRPGEVVAGRISSEQGSQTTLVISEPGFYHVDLISSDFDAYLSLEGGGLDVEDDDSAGGTNARIGRYLDSGSYRLTSKDYDGGSTGNYVLSVELSDEG
;
A
#
# COMPACT_ATOMS: atom_id res chain seq x y z
N MET A 1 50.46 -77.92 55.21
CA MET A 1 49.78 -79.22 55.07
C MET A 1 48.85 -79.15 53.88
N ARG A 2 49.08 -80.03 52.87
CA ARG A 2 48.14 -80.57 51.86
C ARG A 2 47.40 -79.56 50.95
N SER A 3 47.30 -79.72 49.63
CA SER A 3 47.68 -80.79 48.69
C SER A 3 47.36 -80.34 47.26
N SER A 4 48.23 -80.73 46.32
CA SER A 4 47.98 -81.33 44.97
C SER A 4 46.82 -80.81 44.09
N PHE A 5 46.96 -80.59 42.78
CA PHE A 5 47.55 -81.44 41.74
C PHE A 5 47.94 -80.64 40.48
N ALA A 6 48.88 -81.20 39.70
CA ALA A 6 49.32 -80.75 38.39
C ALA A 6 49.03 -81.83 37.31
N PHE A 7 49.24 -81.44 36.03
CA PHE A 7 49.32 -82.22 34.76
C PHE A 7 47.99 -82.36 33.96
N ILE A 8 47.85 -82.10 32.64
CA ILE A 8 48.71 -82.25 31.42
C ILE A 8 48.22 -81.32 30.26
N THR A 9 49.14 -80.91 29.36
CA THR A 9 49.06 -80.19 28.04
C THR A 9 48.43 -81.01 26.88
N PRO A 10 48.15 -80.57 25.61
CA PRO A 10 48.89 -79.58 24.78
C PRO A 10 48.17 -78.81 23.60
N PHE A 11 48.98 -77.98 22.91
CA PHE A 11 48.89 -77.43 21.52
C PHE A 11 47.80 -76.40 21.11
N SER A 12 48.24 -75.16 20.79
CA SER A 12 48.36 -74.62 19.41
C SER A 12 48.06 -73.10 19.30
N ARG A 13 49.01 -72.39 18.66
CA ARG A 13 48.89 -71.17 17.82
C ARG A 13 48.40 -69.82 18.43
N SER A 14 49.40 -68.95 18.60
CA SER A 14 49.48 -67.52 18.25
C SER A 14 48.22 -66.76 17.84
N ALA A 15 47.89 -65.69 18.58
CA ALA A 15 47.51 -64.39 18.03
C ALA A 15 47.68 -63.30 19.10
N LEU A 16 48.52 -62.29 18.79
CA LEU A 16 48.70 -61.08 19.57
C LEU A 16 47.47 -60.20 19.34
N ALA A 17 46.60 -60.03 20.34
CA ALA A 17 45.49 -59.09 20.28
C ALA A 17 45.98 -57.72 20.79
N LEU A 18 46.30 -56.80 19.86
CA LEU A 18 46.28 -55.37 20.17
C LEU A 18 44.82 -54.97 20.39
N GLY A 19 44.44 -54.71 21.64
CA GLY A 19 43.18 -54.04 21.96
C GLY A 19 43.26 -52.58 21.51
N LEU A 20 42.82 -52.32 20.28
CA LEU A 20 42.53 -50.97 19.79
C LEU A 20 41.22 -50.54 20.46
N THR A 21 41.32 -49.76 21.54
CA THR A 21 40.16 -49.01 22.07
C THR A 21 39.75 -47.98 21.04
N VAL A 22 38.71 -48.30 20.26
CA VAL A 22 37.98 -47.32 19.46
C VAL A 22 37.18 -46.46 20.43
N ALA A 23 37.69 -45.27 20.74
CA ALA A 23 36.86 -44.21 21.28
C ALA A 23 35.97 -43.72 20.12
N LEU A 24 34.70 -44.11 20.12
CA LEU A 24 33.67 -43.48 19.29
C LEU A 24 33.44 -42.06 19.84
N SER A 25 34.26 -41.10 19.43
CA SER A 25 33.92 -39.69 19.52
C SER A 25 32.93 -39.37 18.40
N ALA A 26 31.65 -39.57 18.67
CA ALA A 26 30.57 -38.95 17.92
C ALA A 26 30.09 -37.72 18.68
N CYS A 27 30.80 -36.60 18.51
CA CYS A 27 30.23 -35.27 18.73
C CYS A 27 30.28 -34.57 17.38
N VAL A 28 29.24 -34.79 16.58
CA VAL A 28 29.09 -34.14 15.29
C VAL A 28 28.40 -32.79 15.53
N GLY A 29 29.11 -31.70 15.25
CA GLY A 29 28.53 -30.37 14.97
C GLY A 29 28.04 -29.49 16.13
N MET A 30 27.99 -29.97 17.38
CA MET A 30 27.51 -29.16 18.51
C MET A 30 28.60 -28.21 19.04
N GLN A 31 28.35 -26.89 18.97
CA GLN A 31 29.12 -25.91 19.74
C GLN A 31 28.65 -25.87 21.22
N PRO A 32 29.54 -25.56 22.18
CA PRO A 32 29.17 -25.49 23.59
C PRO A 32 28.11 -24.40 23.86
N ALA A 33 27.25 -24.66 24.85
CA ALA A 33 26.16 -23.75 25.22
C ALA A 33 26.65 -22.34 25.56
N SER A 34 25.97 -21.33 24.99
CA SER A 34 26.25 -19.91 25.21
C SER A 34 25.23 -19.28 26.17
N ASP A 35 25.69 -18.78 27.32
CA ASP A 35 24.84 -18.16 28.36
C ASP A 35 24.41 -16.73 28.01
N LEU A 36 23.20 -16.51 27.48
CA LEU A 36 22.70 -15.17 27.09
C LEU A 36 22.44 -14.20 28.27
N VAL A 37 22.92 -14.54 29.47
CA VAL A 37 22.39 -14.06 30.75
C VAL A 37 22.79 -12.63 31.15
N SER A 38 23.72 -11.90 30.50
CA SER A 38 24.16 -10.62 31.12
C SER A 38 24.81 -9.48 30.32
N ASN A 39 24.78 -9.40 28.99
CA ASN A 39 25.17 -8.15 28.29
C ASN A 39 24.55 -8.03 26.88
N ASP A 40 24.29 -6.79 26.46
CA ASP A 40 23.79 -6.41 25.12
C ASP A 40 24.66 -6.98 23.99
N GLY A 41 23.99 -7.51 22.97
CA GLY A 41 24.59 -7.93 21.70
C GLY A 41 25.40 -9.22 21.80
N LYS A 42 24.77 -10.35 21.47
CA LYS A 42 25.51 -11.60 21.27
C LYS A 42 25.65 -11.91 19.80
N ARG A 43 26.89 -12.15 19.38
CA ARG A 43 27.22 -12.59 18.03
C ARG A 43 27.61 -14.06 18.05
N LEU A 44 27.00 -14.85 17.18
CA LEU A 44 27.40 -16.22 16.89
C LEU A 44 27.90 -16.28 15.44
N GLN A 45 28.89 -17.12 15.17
CA GLN A 45 29.43 -17.28 13.81
C GLN A 45 29.56 -18.76 13.48
N GLY A 46 29.38 -19.07 12.21
CA GLY A 46 29.49 -20.43 11.70
C GLY A 46 29.73 -20.46 10.19
N GLU A 47 29.86 -21.67 9.66
CA GLU A 47 30.01 -21.90 8.23
C GLU A 47 29.34 -23.22 7.86
N ILE A 48 28.42 -23.17 6.90
CA ILE A 48 27.80 -24.36 6.33
C ILE A 48 28.69 -24.86 5.18
N THR A 49 29.13 -26.11 5.28
CA THR A 49 30.01 -26.75 4.27
C THR A 49 29.44 -28.09 3.83
N SER A 50 30.00 -28.69 2.78
CA SER A 50 29.64 -30.04 2.32
C SER A 50 29.90 -31.14 3.35
N SER A 51 30.66 -30.85 4.41
CA SER A 51 30.90 -31.77 5.53
C SER A 51 29.92 -31.58 6.70
N SER A 52 29.12 -30.52 6.68
CA SER A 52 28.11 -30.27 7.71
C SER A 52 27.01 -31.34 7.66
N PRO A 53 26.33 -31.63 8.79
CA PRO A 53 25.18 -32.54 8.81
C PRO A 53 24.10 -32.16 7.79
N VAL A 54 23.41 -33.17 7.26
CA VAL A 54 22.37 -33.01 6.24
C VAL A 54 20.99 -33.16 6.87
N ASN A 55 20.09 -32.23 6.57
CA ASN A 55 18.67 -32.34 6.81
C ASN A 55 18.07 -33.34 5.82
N ILE A 56 17.50 -34.43 6.33
CA ILE A 56 17.01 -35.54 5.51
C ILE A 56 15.75 -35.16 4.72
N ASN A 57 15.01 -34.13 5.14
CA ASN A 57 13.77 -33.73 4.50
C ASN A 57 14.00 -32.99 3.18
N ASP A 58 14.99 -32.10 3.11
CA ASP A 58 15.23 -31.19 1.99
C ASP A 58 16.66 -31.26 1.43
N GLY A 59 17.56 -32.05 2.05
CA GLY A 59 18.95 -32.19 1.66
C GLY A 59 19.84 -31.01 2.03
N SER A 60 19.31 -29.96 2.70
CA SER A 60 20.08 -28.81 3.16
C SER A 60 21.13 -29.23 4.20
N HIS A 61 22.22 -28.49 4.27
CA HIS A 61 23.22 -28.67 5.33
C HIS A 61 22.96 -27.70 6.48
N TYR A 62 23.21 -28.12 7.72
CA TYR A 62 22.89 -27.32 8.91
C TYR A 62 23.98 -27.34 9.99
N GLN A 63 23.91 -26.35 10.87
CA GLN A 63 24.70 -26.20 12.10
C GLN A 63 23.77 -25.86 13.27
N VAL A 64 24.10 -26.29 14.49
CA VAL A 64 23.28 -26.07 15.70
C VAL A 64 24.09 -25.40 16.81
N PHE A 65 23.51 -24.38 17.42
CA PHE A 65 24.02 -23.69 18.60
C PHE A 65 23.15 -23.99 19.82
N GLU A 66 23.76 -24.26 20.96
CA GLU A 66 23.04 -24.37 22.24
C GLU A 66 22.95 -23.00 22.93
N LEU A 67 21.74 -22.60 23.31
CA LEU A 67 21.44 -21.31 23.95
C LEU A 67 20.79 -21.54 25.31
N ASN A 68 21.20 -20.77 26.32
CA ASN A 68 20.45 -20.66 27.58
C ASN A 68 19.58 -19.41 27.53
N LEU A 69 18.26 -19.61 27.49
CA LEU A 69 17.27 -18.53 27.39
C LEU A 69 16.44 -18.45 28.69
N ASN A 70 16.01 -17.24 29.08
CA ASN A 70 15.12 -17.07 30.23
C ASN A 70 13.68 -16.89 29.77
N GLN A 71 12.73 -17.41 30.55
CA GLN A 71 11.30 -17.16 30.36
C GLN A 71 11.03 -15.66 30.26
N GLY A 72 10.26 -15.28 29.25
CA GLY A 72 9.82 -13.89 29.04
C GLY A 72 10.88 -12.98 28.42
N ASP A 73 12.10 -13.46 28.17
CA ASP A 73 13.01 -12.76 27.26
C ASP A 73 12.42 -12.80 25.85
N LEU A 74 12.58 -11.70 25.11
CA LEU A 74 12.37 -11.71 23.67
C LEU A 74 13.66 -11.33 22.97
N ILE A 75 14.08 -12.17 22.04
CA ILE A 75 15.37 -12.02 21.36
C ILE A 75 15.13 -12.07 19.86
N ARG A 76 15.55 -11.04 19.15
CA ARG A 76 15.61 -11.03 17.69
C ARG A 76 16.95 -11.58 17.26
N VAL A 77 16.94 -12.64 16.45
CA VAL A 77 18.12 -13.20 15.79
C VAL A 77 18.12 -12.72 14.36
N ARG A 78 19.16 -11.99 13.94
CA ARG A 78 19.38 -11.58 12.54
C ARG A 78 20.59 -12.30 11.98
N GLN A 79 20.40 -12.98 10.86
CA GLN A 79 21.48 -13.60 10.11
C GLN A 79 22.04 -12.64 9.08
N SER A 80 23.35 -12.65 8.94
CA SER A 80 24.10 -11.97 7.90
C SER A 80 25.27 -12.84 7.41
N GLY A 81 25.96 -12.42 6.36
CA GLY A 81 27.10 -13.14 5.80
C GLY A 81 26.83 -13.62 4.37
N ALA A 82 27.68 -14.54 3.89
CA ALA A 82 27.62 -15.03 2.51
C ALA A 82 26.70 -16.24 2.34
N LEU A 83 26.18 -16.81 3.43
CA LEU A 83 25.10 -17.77 3.38
C LEU A 83 23.78 -17.04 3.08
N GLU A 84 23.35 -17.10 1.83
CA GLU A 84 22.08 -16.51 1.37
C GLU A 84 20.88 -17.35 1.85
N ASP A 85 19.79 -16.66 2.18
CA ASP A 85 18.49 -17.24 2.56
C ASP A 85 18.57 -18.32 3.66
N ALA A 86 19.47 -18.13 4.63
CA ALA A 86 19.66 -19.07 5.72
C ALA A 86 18.35 -19.27 6.49
N THR A 87 17.97 -20.52 6.71
CA THR A 87 16.77 -20.86 7.48
C THR A 87 17.15 -21.09 8.94
N LEU A 88 16.52 -20.34 9.83
CA LEU A 88 16.70 -20.38 11.27
C LEU A 88 15.56 -21.16 11.92
N THR A 89 15.88 -22.03 12.88
CA THR A 89 14.88 -22.82 13.62
C THR A 89 15.27 -22.95 15.08
N LEU A 90 14.34 -22.68 16.00
CA LEU A 90 14.54 -22.89 17.43
C LEU A 90 13.79 -24.13 17.90
N THR A 91 14.48 -25.01 18.60
CA THR A 91 13.88 -26.16 19.29
C THR A 91 14.19 -26.15 20.79
N ASP A 92 13.33 -26.76 21.58
CA ASP A 92 13.59 -27.01 23.00
C ASP A 92 14.61 -28.17 23.20
N GLU A 93 15.00 -28.45 24.44
CA GLU A 93 15.94 -29.55 24.75
C GLU A 93 15.42 -30.94 24.31
N ARG A 94 14.10 -31.10 24.16
CA ARG A 94 13.44 -32.35 23.70
C ARG A 94 13.32 -32.41 22.17
N GLY A 95 13.76 -31.38 21.45
CA GLY A 95 13.66 -31.27 20.00
C GLY A 95 12.26 -30.88 19.51
N GLN A 96 11.39 -30.36 20.37
CA GLN A 96 10.11 -29.78 19.94
C GLN A 96 10.36 -28.40 19.32
N LEU A 97 9.64 -28.11 18.24
CA LEU A 97 9.71 -26.81 17.57
C LEU A 97 9.15 -25.71 18.49
N VAL A 98 9.92 -24.64 18.66
CA VAL A 98 9.54 -23.47 19.46
C VAL A 98 9.29 -22.27 18.55
N SER A 99 10.17 -22.04 17.57
CA SER A 99 10.05 -20.93 16.62
C SER A 99 10.71 -21.29 15.28
N GLY A 100 10.28 -20.66 14.19
CA GLY A 100 10.74 -20.97 12.82
C GLY A 100 10.07 -22.22 12.24
N PRO A 101 10.50 -22.72 11.07
CA PRO A 101 11.59 -22.19 10.25
C PRO A 101 11.27 -20.78 9.74
N SER A 102 12.29 -19.91 9.71
CA SER A 102 12.18 -18.54 9.17
C SER A 102 13.47 -18.17 8.45
N GLN A 103 13.39 -17.39 7.37
CA GLN A 103 14.54 -16.98 6.57
C GLN A 103 15.16 -15.69 7.12
N GLY A 104 16.47 -15.69 7.35
CA GLY A 104 17.25 -14.50 7.71
C GLY A 104 16.99 -13.95 9.13
N VAL A 105 15.76 -13.94 9.62
CA VAL A 105 15.38 -13.42 10.94
C VAL A 105 14.54 -14.43 11.71
N LEU A 106 14.76 -14.52 13.02
CA LEU A 106 13.98 -15.37 13.92
C LEU A 106 13.77 -14.70 15.28
N HIS A 107 12.52 -14.66 15.75
CA HIS A 107 12.21 -14.18 17.10
C HIS A 107 12.10 -15.34 18.08
N LEU A 108 12.79 -15.22 19.20
CA LEU A 108 12.83 -16.22 20.27
C LEU A 108 12.02 -15.70 21.46
N ALA A 109 10.90 -16.34 21.76
CA ALA A 109 10.04 -16.08 22.91
C ALA A 109 9.92 -17.35 23.79
N PRO A 110 10.96 -17.72 24.55
CA PRO A 110 10.92 -18.87 25.45
C PRO A 110 9.79 -18.78 26.49
N GLU A 111 8.88 -19.76 26.50
CA GLU A 111 7.85 -19.91 27.53
C GLU A 111 8.41 -20.36 28.89
N THR A 112 9.60 -20.95 28.90
CA THR A 112 10.28 -21.47 30.10
C THR A 112 11.76 -21.16 30.06
N SER A 113 12.38 -20.84 31.20
CA SER A 113 13.84 -20.71 31.25
C SER A 113 14.50 -22.08 31.06
N GLY A 114 15.52 -22.16 30.21
CA GLY A 114 16.20 -23.43 29.95
C GLY A 114 17.13 -23.41 28.74
N ARG A 115 17.55 -24.63 28.34
CA ARG A 115 18.37 -24.86 27.15
C ARG A 115 17.51 -25.01 25.92
N TYR A 116 17.91 -24.30 24.87
CA TYR A 116 17.32 -24.34 23.55
C TYR A 116 18.41 -24.60 22.50
N ARG A 117 18.00 -25.08 21.33
CA ARG A 117 18.87 -25.34 20.19
C ARG A 117 18.45 -24.47 19.02
N LEU A 118 19.33 -23.56 18.62
CA LEU A 118 19.16 -22.71 17.44
C LEU A 118 19.89 -23.38 16.26
N GLY A 119 19.12 -23.89 15.31
CA GLY A 119 19.61 -24.41 14.04
C GLY A 119 19.70 -23.31 12.99
N VAL A 120 20.76 -23.38 12.19
CA VAL A 120 20.96 -22.59 10.96
C VAL A 120 21.16 -23.58 9.82
N SER A 121 20.33 -23.54 8.79
CA SER A 121 20.49 -24.35 7.59
C SER A 121 20.60 -23.48 6.33
N GLY A 122 21.31 -23.98 5.32
CA GLY A 122 21.26 -23.39 4.00
C GLY A 122 19.87 -23.52 3.36
N SER A 123 19.55 -22.67 2.40
CA SER A 123 18.26 -22.68 1.67
C SER A 123 18.08 -23.89 0.75
N ALA A 124 19.17 -24.59 0.40
CA ALA A 124 19.18 -25.78 -0.44
C ALA A 124 20.34 -26.71 -0.08
N GLY A 125 20.39 -27.90 -0.70
CA GLY A 125 21.49 -28.85 -0.53
C GLY A 125 22.88 -28.35 -0.96
N THR A 126 22.93 -27.26 -1.73
CA THR A 126 24.17 -26.56 -2.11
C THR A 126 24.35 -25.20 -1.43
N GLY A 127 23.47 -24.86 -0.47
CA GLY A 127 23.52 -23.61 0.30
C GLY A 127 24.66 -23.65 1.31
N TYR A 128 25.86 -23.30 0.86
CA TYR A 128 27.08 -23.27 1.67
C TYR A 128 27.55 -21.83 1.87
N GLY A 129 28.24 -21.59 2.96
CA GLY A 129 28.89 -20.30 3.20
C GLY A 129 28.99 -19.94 4.68
N PRO A 130 29.86 -18.96 4.99
CA PRO A 130 29.95 -18.39 6.32
C PRO A 130 28.73 -17.53 6.66
N PHE A 131 28.35 -17.52 7.92
CA PHE A 131 27.27 -16.70 8.46
C PHE A 131 27.61 -16.15 9.85
N GLU A 132 26.98 -15.02 10.17
CA GLU A 132 26.96 -14.40 11.49
C GLU A 132 25.51 -14.24 11.95
N LEU A 133 25.24 -14.51 13.22
CA LEU A 133 23.95 -14.28 13.87
C LEU A 133 24.14 -13.17 14.92
N GLU A 134 23.37 -12.10 14.81
CA GLU A 134 23.27 -11.05 15.82
C GLU A 134 22.00 -11.29 16.65
N LEU A 135 22.16 -11.46 17.96
CA LEU A 135 21.10 -11.74 18.92
C LEU A 135 20.90 -10.50 19.78
N ASP A 136 19.79 -9.82 19.54
CA ASP A 136 19.40 -8.58 20.21
C ASP A 136 18.22 -8.86 21.14
N LYS A 137 18.38 -8.60 22.44
CA LYS A 137 17.24 -8.64 23.36
C LYS A 137 16.37 -7.41 23.10
N ILE A 138 15.10 -7.65 22.78
CA ILE A 138 14.13 -6.61 22.46
C ILE A 138 13.07 -6.53 23.55
N THR A 139 12.61 -5.32 23.84
CA THR A 139 11.46 -5.08 24.71
C THR A 139 10.27 -4.82 23.81
N VAL A 140 9.29 -5.72 23.84
CA VAL A 140 8.03 -5.52 23.12
C VAL A 140 6.93 -5.13 24.07
N GLN A 141 5.98 -4.40 23.55
CA GLN A 141 4.70 -4.16 24.19
C GLN A 141 3.61 -4.66 23.23
N ASN A 142 2.97 -5.78 23.57
CA ASN A 142 1.94 -6.41 22.75
C ASN A 142 0.50 -6.04 23.20
N SER A 143 0.37 -5.18 24.22
CA SER A 143 -0.92 -4.70 24.73
C SER A 143 -0.76 -3.47 25.62
N GLY A 144 -1.86 -2.91 26.09
CA GLY A 144 -1.87 -1.80 27.05
C GLY A 144 -2.14 -0.46 26.38
N VAL A 145 -1.66 0.62 26.99
CA VAL A 145 -1.93 1.98 26.51
C VAL A 145 -1.03 2.31 25.33
N LEU A 146 -1.61 2.83 24.26
CA LEU A 146 -0.92 3.50 23.16
C LEU A 146 -0.98 5.00 23.44
N ALA A 147 0.14 5.54 23.93
CA ALA A 147 0.25 6.95 24.28
C ALA A 147 0.51 7.81 23.02
N LEU A 148 0.05 9.05 23.05
CA LEU A 148 0.26 9.99 21.94
C LEU A 148 1.74 10.29 21.75
N ASP A 149 2.18 10.24 20.50
CA ASP A 149 3.53 10.49 20.01
C ASP A 149 4.60 9.47 20.47
N ASP A 150 4.21 8.45 21.25
CA ASP A 150 5.06 7.33 21.60
C ASP A 150 5.00 6.23 20.53
N ALA A 151 6.17 5.76 20.11
CA ALA A 151 6.29 4.57 19.26
C ALA A 151 6.40 3.32 20.14
N ILE A 152 5.60 2.30 19.81
CA ILE A 152 5.59 0.98 20.43
C ILE A 152 6.17 -0.03 19.46
N TYR A 153 7.06 -0.88 19.96
CA TYR A 153 7.55 -2.04 19.23
C TYR A 153 6.76 -3.29 19.64
N GLY A 154 6.14 -3.96 18.68
CA GLY A 154 5.29 -5.14 18.89
C GLY A 154 5.83 -6.38 18.18
N LEU A 155 5.39 -7.55 18.65
CA LEU A 155 5.64 -8.85 18.01
C LEU A 155 4.33 -9.61 17.81
N LEU A 156 4.12 -10.11 16.59
CA LEU A 156 3.14 -11.14 16.26
C LEU A 156 3.82 -12.51 16.22
N SER A 157 3.11 -13.54 16.65
CA SER A 157 3.59 -14.92 16.68
C SER A 157 2.48 -15.91 16.35
N ARG A 158 2.83 -17.18 16.10
CA ARG A 158 1.84 -18.24 15.79
C ARG A 158 0.71 -18.37 16.79
N THR A 159 0.98 -18.12 18.07
CA THR A 159 -0.01 -18.23 19.15
C THR A 159 -0.70 -16.92 19.46
N GLN A 160 -0.20 -15.81 18.91
CA GLN A 160 -0.70 -14.45 19.08
C GLN A 160 -0.53 -13.69 17.76
N SER A 161 -1.45 -13.92 16.83
CA SER A 161 -1.45 -13.33 15.50
C SER A 161 -1.98 -11.90 15.45
N SER A 162 -2.46 -11.37 16.58
CA SER A 162 -2.87 -9.97 16.72
C SER A 162 -2.61 -9.43 18.13
N ASN A 163 -2.38 -8.13 18.21
CA ASN A 163 -2.17 -7.37 19.44
C ASN A 163 -3.17 -6.21 19.52
N SER A 164 -3.66 -5.90 20.72
CA SER A 164 -4.64 -4.84 20.93
C SER A 164 -4.18 -3.83 21.98
N TYR A 165 -4.34 -2.55 21.65
CA TYR A 165 -3.94 -1.41 22.45
C TYR A 165 -5.13 -0.48 22.71
N GLN A 166 -5.07 0.22 23.83
CA GLN A 166 -6.07 1.20 24.25
C GLN A 166 -5.55 2.61 23.97
N LEU A 167 -6.33 3.39 23.21
CA LEU A 167 -6.06 4.78 22.89
C LEU A 167 -7.14 5.66 23.54
N SER A 168 -6.73 6.56 24.43
CA SER A 168 -7.61 7.55 25.03
C SER A 168 -7.46 8.89 24.31
N VAL A 169 -8.53 9.36 23.68
CA VAL A 169 -8.58 10.66 22.99
C VAL A 169 -9.18 11.70 23.94
N GLY A 170 -8.41 12.73 24.27
CA GLY A 170 -8.84 13.80 25.17
C GLY A 170 -9.46 15.02 24.46
N GLU A 171 -9.08 15.26 23.21
CA GLU A 171 -9.51 16.41 22.43
C GLU A 171 -10.01 15.96 21.05
N PRO A 172 -11.06 16.60 20.49
CA PRO A 172 -11.44 16.33 19.12
C PRO A 172 -10.30 16.76 18.17
N GLY A 173 -10.06 15.99 17.12
CA GLY A 173 -9.04 16.34 16.14
C GLY A 173 -8.78 15.24 15.12
N LEU A 174 -7.86 15.54 14.19
CA LEU A 174 -7.37 14.57 13.22
C LEU A 174 -6.21 13.79 13.86
N TYR A 175 -6.32 12.48 13.88
CA TYR A 175 -5.30 11.58 14.41
C TYR A 175 -4.78 10.68 13.30
N GLN A 176 -3.49 10.37 13.38
CA GLN A 176 -2.81 9.46 12.48
C GLN A 176 -2.27 8.30 13.31
N ILE A 177 -2.57 7.07 12.88
CA ILE A 177 -2.06 5.84 13.48
C ILE A 177 -1.32 5.10 12.37
N SER A 178 -0.03 4.83 12.57
CA SER A 178 0.82 4.16 11.59
C SER A 178 1.36 2.86 12.17
N MET A 179 1.35 1.81 11.36
CA MET A 179 1.96 0.53 11.64
C MET A 179 2.94 0.20 10.52
N ALA A 180 4.23 0.06 10.85
CA ALA A 180 5.27 -0.23 9.87
C ALA A 180 6.00 -1.53 10.18
N SER A 181 6.38 -2.28 9.15
CA SER A 181 7.13 -3.53 9.32
C SER A 181 7.97 -3.90 8.10
N GLU A 182 9.19 -4.36 8.35
CA GLU A 182 10.03 -5.00 7.31
C GLU A 182 9.73 -6.50 7.15
N GLU A 183 8.93 -7.09 8.05
CA GLU A 183 8.68 -8.54 8.15
C GLU A 183 7.21 -8.92 7.89
N LEU A 184 6.30 -7.94 7.88
CA LEU A 184 4.86 -8.15 7.79
C LEU A 184 4.27 -7.31 6.66
N ASP A 185 3.31 -7.88 5.94
CA ASP A 185 2.26 -7.11 5.28
C ASP A 185 1.23 -6.71 6.36
N THR A 186 1.26 -5.45 6.77
CA THR A 186 0.62 -5.01 8.02
C THR A 186 -0.89 -4.84 7.86
N VAL A 187 -1.63 -4.95 8.95
CA VAL A 187 -3.07 -4.64 8.98
C VAL A 187 -3.37 -3.92 10.29
N LEU A 188 -3.84 -2.69 10.17
CA LEU A 188 -4.20 -1.83 11.28
C LEU A 188 -5.71 -1.64 11.36
N LYS A 189 -6.27 -1.80 12.56
CA LYS A 189 -7.71 -1.60 12.81
C LYS A 189 -7.94 -0.64 13.96
N LEU A 190 -8.93 0.24 13.81
CA LEU A 190 -9.38 1.16 14.85
C LEU A 190 -10.88 0.94 15.11
N SER A 191 -11.25 0.73 16.38
CA SER A 191 -12.64 0.63 16.79
C SER A 191 -12.93 1.45 18.04
N GLY A 192 -14.11 2.05 18.13
CA GLY A 192 -14.50 2.90 19.27
C GLY A 192 -15.21 4.17 18.81
N GLY A 193 -15.99 4.79 19.71
CA GLY A 193 -16.72 6.02 19.37
C GLY A 193 -17.72 5.88 18.20
N GLY A 194 -18.16 4.66 17.87
CA GLY A 194 -19.00 4.36 16.69
C GLY A 194 -18.21 4.16 15.39
N LEU A 195 -16.88 4.30 15.41
CA LEU A 195 -16.00 4.01 14.28
C LEU A 195 -15.57 2.55 14.27
N SER A 196 -15.36 2.03 13.06
CA SER A 196 -14.73 0.74 12.76
C SER A 196 -13.97 0.91 11.45
N LEU A 197 -12.67 1.19 11.54
CA LEU A 197 -11.80 1.45 10.40
C LEU A 197 -10.73 0.37 10.31
N GLU A 198 -10.32 0.06 9.08
CA GLU A 198 -9.15 -0.78 8.82
C GLU A 198 -8.41 -0.32 7.57
N ASN A 199 -7.12 -0.57 7.57
CA ASN A 199 -6.22 -0.32 6.45
C ASN A 199 -5.02 -1.26 6.59
N ASP A 200 -4.56 -1.80 5.47
CA ASP A 200 -3.45 -2.75 5.37
C ASP A 200 -2.26 -2.16 4.61
N ASP A 201 -2.52 -1.32 3.61
CA ASP A 201 -1.51 -0.67 2.79
C ASP A 201 -1.56 0.86 2.86
N SER A 202 -0.47 1.51 2.49
CA SER A 202 -0.45 2.96 2.34
C SER A 202 0.43 3.37 1.17
N GLY A 203 -0.21 3.90 0.13
CA GLY A 203 0.45 4.24 -1.11
C GLY A 203 1.04 3.01 -1.78
N GLN A 204 2.37 2.97 -1.92
CA GLN A 204 3.08 1.84 -2.52
C GLN A 204 3.76 0.93 -1.47
N SER A 205 3.49 1.14 -0.17
CA SER A 205 4.02 0.34 0.94
C SER A 205 2.98 -0.64 1.49
N THR A 206 3.43 -1.77 2.04
CA THR A 206 2.63 -2.72 2.84
C THR A 206 2.48 -2.27 4.31
N ASP A 207 2.90 -1.05 4.61
CA ASP A 207 2.71 -0.40 5.90
C ASP A 207 1.32 0.22 5.97
N SER A 208 0.60 -0.01 7.07
CA SER A 208 -0.74 0.52 7.26
C SER A 208 -0.72 1.93 7.85
N LEU A 209 -1.62 2.78 7.36
CA LEU A 209 -1.86 4.13 7.84
C LEU A 209 -3.36 4.42 7.99
N LEU A 210 -3.80 4.68 9.21
CA LEU A 210 -5.15 5.22 9.47
C LEU A 210 -5.07 6.71 9.81
N VAL A 211 -5.80 7.53 9.05
CA VAL A 211 -6.03 8.93 9.37
C VAL A 211 -7.53 9.14 9.61
N ALA A 212 -7.91 9.62 10.79
CA ALA A 212 -9.32 9.75 11.15
C ALA A 212 -9.60 10.94 12.08
N GLN A 213 -10.77 11.55 11.94
CA GLN A 213 -11.26 12.53 12.90
C GLN A 213 -11.82 11.80 14.13
N LEU A 214 -11.14 11.93 15.27
CA LEU A 214 -11.56 11.31 16.53
C LEU A 214 -12.20 12.33 17.46
N GLN A 215 -13.20 11.89 18.20
CA GLN A 215 -13.85 12.64 19.27
C GLN A 215 -13.29 12.19 20.62
N PRO A 216 -13.42 12.98 21.70
CA PRO A 216 -13.01 12.53 23.02
C PRO A 216 -13.67 11.20 23.41
N GLY A 217 -12.87 10.21 23.81
CA GLY A 217 -13.34 8.85 24.08
C GLY A 217 -12.24 7.81 24.13
N GLU A 218 -12.64 6.55 24.33
CA GLU A 218 -11.74 5.40 24.35
C GLU A 218 -11.87 4.60 23.06
N TYR A 219 -10.73 4.23 22.50
CA TYR A 219 -10.60 3.49 21.26
C TYR A 219 -9.70 2.28 21.46
N GLN A 220 -9.92 1.25 20.65
CA GLN A 220 -9.07 0.08 20.54
C GLN A 220 -8.37 0.09 19.19
N VAL A 221 -7.03 0.03 19.23
CA VAL A 221 -6.16 -0.13 18.07
C VAL A 221 -5.71 -1.59 18.03
N THR A 222 -5.93 -2.27 16.91
CA THR A 222 -5.47 -3.65 16.72
C THR A 222 -4.45 -3.71 15.59
N ALA A 223 -3.31 -4.32 15.89
CA ALA A 223 -2.24 -4.60 14.95
C ALA A 223 -2.22 -6.09 14.62
N THR A 224 -2.26 -6.43 13.33
CA THR A 224 -2.18 -7.79 12.80
C THR A 224 -1.44 -7.75 11.45
N ALA A 225 -1.31 -8.89 10.77
CA ALA A 225 -0.80 -8.96 9.40
C ALA A 225 -1.84 -9.59 8.46
N LEU A 226 -1.69 -9.31 7.16
CA LEU A 226 -2.55 -9.85 6.11
C LEU A 226 -2.27 -11.34 5.91
N ASP A 227 -0.99 -11.72 5.91
CA ASP A 227 -0.53 -13.09 5.82
C ASP A 227 -0.84 -13.92 7.07
N GLN A 228 -1.05 -15.23 6.86
CA GLN A 228 -1.30 -16.19 7.93
C GLN A 228 -0.32 -17.38 7.86
N PRO A 229 0.33 -17.77 8.98
CA PRO A 229 0.24 -17.13 10.29
C PRO A 229 0.96 -15.76 10.32
N ALA A 230 0.37 -14.78 11.01
CA ALA A 230 1.02 -13.49 11.23
C ALA A 230 2.19 -13.66 12.21
N GLU A 231 3.41 -13.60 11.71
CA GLU A 231 4.65 -13.77 12.48
C GLU A 231 5.66 -12.71 12.07
N GLY A 232 6.05 -11.85 13.00
CA GLY A 232 6.99 -10.77 12.71
C GLY A 232 6.83 -9.59 13.65
N THR A 233 7.76 -8.65 13.56
CA THR A 233 7.75 -7.44 14.38
C THR A 233 7.19 -6.23 13.66
N TYR A 234 6.76 -5.22 14.40
CA TYR A 234 6.29 -3.95 13.84
C TYR A 234 6.51 -2.79 14.79
N ASP A 235 6.56 -1.59 14.23
CA ASP A 235 6.48 -0.32 14.95
C ASP A 235 5.06 0.24 14.82
N LEU A 236 4.44 0.60 15.94
CA LEU A 236 3.10 1.19 16.01
C LEU A 236 3.19 2.55 16.70
N GLN A 237 2.64 3.59 16.07
CA GLN A 237 2.63 4.94 16.62
C GLN A 237 1.26 5.58 16.39
N VAL A 238 0.86 6.45 17.32
CA VAL A 238 -0.25 7.40 17.12
C VAL A 238 0.26 8.82 17.31
N SER A 239 -0.15 9.73 16.43
CA SER A 239 0.14 11.15 16.54
C SER A 239 -1.10 11.98 16.25
N ARG A 240 -1.12 13.23 16.72
CA ARG A 240 -2.18 14.18 16.40
C ARG A 240 -1.72 15.08 15.27
N ARG A 241 -2.56 15.24 14.27
CA ARG A 241 -2.33 16.15 13.15
C ARG A 241 -3.08 17.46 13.35
N ALA A 242 -2.40 18.57 13.09
CA ALA A 242 -3.03 19.88 13.11
C ALA A 242 -3.97 20.03 11.91
N MET A 243 -5.23 20.35 12.17
CA MET A 243 -6.16 20.81 11.13
C MET A 243 -5.81 22.24 10.72
N PRO A 244 -5.86 22.59 9.42
CA PRO A 244 -5.79 23.97 9.00
C PRO A 244 -6.87 24.80 9.71
N GLN A 245 -6.51 26.00 10.20
CA GLN A 245 -7.43 26.83 10.98
C GLN A 245 -8.66 27.21 10.13
N GLY A 246 -9.86 27.02 10.71
CA GLY A 246 -11.13 27.39 10.08
C GLY A 246 -11.64 26.39 9.03
N VAL A 247 -10.99 25.24 8.86
CA VAL A 247 -11.46 24.17 7.98
C VAL A 247 -12.35 23.20 8.76
N GLU A 248 -13.58 23.04 8.28
CA GLU A 248 -14.48 21.97 8.71
C GLU A 248 -14.48 20.87 7.64
N LEU A 249 -14.36 19.60 8.08
CA LEU A 249 -14.42 18.45 7.18
C LEU A 249 -15.87 18.19 6.80
N THR A 250 -16.11 18.04 5.51
CA THR A 250 -17.37 17.57 4.94
C THR A 250 -17.09 16.25 4.25
N ASP A 251 -17.33 15.13 4.93
CA ASP A 251 -17.03 13.78 4.38
C ASP A 251 -18.26 13.09 3.75
N SER A 252 -19.42 13.75 3.80
CA SER A 252 -20.64 13.29 3.12
C SER A 252 -21.67 14.41 3.00
N GLY A 253 -22.73 14.16 2.22
CA GLY A 253 -23.89 15.05 2.15
C GLY A 253 -24.07 15.70 0.78
N GLU A 254 -24.59 16.93 0.75
CA GLU A 254 -24.84 17.65 -0.49
C GLU A 254 -23.60 18.44 -0.95
N LEU A 255 -23.19 18.26 -2.20
CA LEU A 255 -22.18 19.08 -2.86
C LEU A 255 -22.88 20.22 -3.60
N SER A 256 -22.81 21.42 -3.02
CA SER A 256 -23.39 22.62 -3.63
C SER A 256 -22.51 23.15 -4.76
N ILE A 257 -23.16 23.55 -5.86
CA ILE A 257 -22.47 24.14 -7.02
C ILE A 257 -21.77 25.43 -6.63
N GLY A 258 -20.51 25.58 -7.06
CA GLY A 258 -19.66 26.75 -6.80
C GLY A 258 -19.04 26.78 -5.41
N GLN A 259 -19.31 25.79 -4.56
CA GLN A 259 -18.69 25.66 -3.25
C GLN A 259 -17.40 24.83 -3.35
N THR A 260 -16.39 25.24 -2.58
CA THR A 260 -15.25 24.40 -2.22
C THR A 260 -15.52 23.77 -0.86
N ILE A 261 -15.41 22.46 -0.77
CA ILE A 261 -15.40 21.73 0.50
C ILE A 261 -14.04 21.07 0.72
N THR A 262 -13.72 20.79 1.98
CA THR A 262 -12.57 19.97 2.35
C THR A 262 -13.09 18.64 2.91
N GLY A 263 -12.55 17.53 2.40
CA GLY A 263 -12.81 16.19 2.89
C GLY A 263 -11.52 15.51 3.35
N LEU A 264 -11.68 14.39 4.05
CA LEU A 264 -10.60 13.49 4.41
C LEU A 264 -10.78 12.18 3.66
N ALA A 265 -9.88 11.91 2.71
CA ALA A 265 -9.82 10.61 2.05
C ALA A 265 -9.15 9.59 2.98
N ASP A 266 -9.67 8.38 2.97
CA ASP A 266 -9.10 7.18 3.57
C ASP A 266 -9.43 5.99 2.66
N SER A 267 -9.26 4.75 3.14
CA SER A 267 -9.59 3.53 2.40
C SER A 267 -11.07 3.41 1.99
N SER A 268 -11.96 4.30 2.48
CA SER A 268 -13.38 4.31 2.16
C SER A 268 -13.80 5.55 1.37
N PRO A 269 -14.50 5.39 0.22
CA PRO A 269 -14.91 6.52 -0.61
C PRO A 269 -15.86 7.47 0.13
N ARG A 270 -15.57 8.77 0.06
CA ARG A 270 -16.46 9.84 0.51
C ARG A 270 -17.53 10.12 -0.53
N GLN A 271 -18.78 10.18 -0.09
CA GLN A 271 -19.93 10.20 -1.00
C GLN A 271 -20.75 11.47 -0.84
N TYR A 272 -20.97 12.14 -1.95
CA TYR A 272 -21.73 13.37 -2.04
C TYR A 272 -22.88 13.25 -3.03
N GLN A 273 -23.94 14.01 -2.80
CA GLN A 273 -25.07 14.18 -3.72
C GLN A 273 -25.00 15.55 -4.35
N LEU A 274 -25.10 15.62 -5.67
CA LEU A 274 -25.09 16.86 -6.44
C LEU A 274 -26.38 16.97 -7.25
N VAL A 275 -27.09 18.09 -7.10
CA VAL A 275 -28.35 18.35 -7.81
C VAL A 275 -28.09 19.24 -9.02
N VAL A 276 -28.44 18.74 -10.21
CA VAL A 276 -28.34 19.47 -11.47
C VAL A 276 -29.74 19.98 -11.86
N PRO A 277 -29.96 21.31 -11.92
CA PRO A 277 -31.28 21.87 -12.17
C PRO A 277 -31.67 21.89 -13.66
N GLU A 278 -30.68 21.94 -14.56
CA GLU A 278 -30.88 22.00 -16.00
C GLU A 278 -29.73 21.35 -16.75
N ARG A 279 -29.90 21.12 -18.06
CA ARG A 279 -28.85 20.52 -18.89
C ARG A 279 -27.61 21.43 -18.92
N ALA A 280 -26.47 20.91 -18.47
CA ALA A 280 -25.27 21.69 -18.26
C ALA A 280 -24.00 20.84 -18.49
N LEU A 281 -22.87 21.52 -18.66
CA LEU A 281 -21.55 20.94 -18.56
C LEU A 281 -21.15 21.01 -17.08
N LEU A 282 -21.00 19.86 -16.45
CA LEU A 282 -20.55 19.74 -15.07
C LEU A 282 -19.05 19.53 -15.05
N ARG A 283 -18.36 20.31 -14.21
CA ARG A 283 -16.96 20.07 -13.84
C ARG A 283 -16.89 19.80 -12.34
N VAL A 284 -16.28 18.67 -11.96
CA VAL A 284 -15.98 18.33 -10.57
C VAL A 284 -14.48 18.08 -10.47
N ARG A 285 -13.80 18.85 -9.63
CA ARG A 285 -12.36 18.72 -9.41
C ARG A 285 -12.09 18.31 -7.97
N MET A 286 -11.30 17.26 -7.81
CA MET A 286 -10.66 16.88 -6.55
C MET A 286 -9.20 17.30 -6.61
N SER A 287 -8.76 18.04 -5.60
CA SER A 287 -7.38 18.48 -5.49
C SER A 287 -6.77 18.08 -4.16
N SER A 288 -5.56 17.53 -4.21
CA SER A 288 -4.83 17.09 -3.02
C SER A 288 -3.33 17.22 -3.20
N SER A 289 -2.63 17.58 -2.12
CA SER A 289 -1.16 17.49 -2.05
C SER A 289 -0.68 16.26 -1.27
N GLU A 290 -1.60 15.41 -0.83
CA GLU A 290 -1.34 14.33 0.11
C GLU A 290 -1.75 12.96 -0.42
N VAL A 291 -2.64 12.94 -1.41
CA VAL A 291 -3.21 11.71 -1.96
C VAL A 291 -3.26 11.80 -3.48
N ASP A 292 -3.11 10.65 -4.12
CA ASP A 292 -3.44 10.45 -5.54
C ASP A 292 -4.96 10.44 -5.68
N SER A 293 -5.53 11.44 -6.36
CA SER A 293 -6.97 11.67 -6.34
C SER A 293 -7.70 10.65 -7.20
N TYR A 294 -8.90 10.24 -6.82
CA TYR A 294 -9.75 9.42 -7.67
C TYR A 294 -11.23 9.82 -7.48
N LEU A 295 -11.85 10.25 -8.57
CA LEU A 295 -13.24 10.69 -8.61
C LEU A 295 -14.10 9.75 -9.43
N THR A 296 -15.33 9.53 -8.97
CA THR A 296 -16.39 8.96 -9.82
C THR A 296 -17.64 9.84 -9.78
N LEU A 297 -18.36 9.88 -10.91
CA LEU A 297 -19.63 10.56 -11.08
C LEU A 297 -20.63 9.59 -11.68
N GLN A 298 -21.70 9.32 -10.92
CA GLN A 298 -22.77 8.42 -11.34
C GLN A 298 -24.13 9.11 -11.27
N GLY A 299 -24.95 8.99 -12.30
CA GLY A 299 -26.29 9.55 -12.33
C GLY A 299 -27.04 9.31 -13.64
N PRO A 300 -28.11 10.07 -13.93
CA PRO A 300 -28.89 9.90 -15.15
C PRO A 300 -28.06 9.97 -16.43
N GLY A 301 -27.74 8.81 -17.01
CA GLY A 301 -27.01 8.70 -18.28
C GLY A 301 -25.53 9.04 -18.20
N VAL A 302 -24.95 9.09 -16.99
CA VAL A 302 -23.52 9.37 -16.76
C VAL A 302 -22.98 8.34 -15.76
N ASP A 303 -21.88 7.71 -16.13
CA ASP A 303 -21.06 6.82 -15.29
C ASP A 303 -19.63 6.99 -15.77
N THR A 304 -18.83 7.76 -15.03
CA THR A 304 -17.49 8.17 -15.44
C THR A 304 -16.60 8.36 -14.21
N GLU A 305 -15.31 8.21 -14.41
CA GLU A 305 -14.26 8.30 -13.41
C GLU A 305 -13.06 9.04 -13.97
N ASP A 306 -12.25 9.61 -13.08
CA ASP A 306 -11.00 10.29 -13.41
C ASP A 306 -10.09 10.31 -12.18
N ASP A 307 -8.78 10.22 -12.38
CA ASP A 307 -7.76 10.25 -11.33
C ASP A 307 -6.73 11.39 -11.51
N ASP A 308 -6.27 11.68 -12.72
CA ASP A 308 -5.13 12.59 -12.92
C ASP A 308 -5.29 13.68 -14.00
N SER A 309 -6.48 13.85 -14.60
CA SER A 309 -6.65 14.77 -15.74
C SER A 309 -6.63 16.26 -15.38
N ALA A 310 -6.52 16.65 -14.10
CA ALA A 310 -6.65 18.04 -13.67
C ALA A 310 -5.32 18.83 -13.62
N GLY A 311 -4.21 18.27 -14.10
CA GLY A 311 -2.91 18.96 -14.21
C GLY A 311 -1.83 18.38 -13.30
N GLU A 312 -0.99 19.23 -12.71
CA GLU A 312 0.08 18.78 -11.80
C GLU A 312 -0.51 18.28 -10.46
N ASN A 313 0.10 17.23 -9.89
CA ASN A 313 -0.22 16.57 -8.60
C ASN A 313 -1.27 15.46 -8.61
N LEU A 314 -1.55 14.81 -9.74
CA LEU A 314 -2.49 13.68 -9.80
C LEU A 314 -3.87 14.08 -9.24
N ASP A 315 -4.28 15.30 -9.60
CA ASP A 315 -5.60 15.83 -9.26
C ASP A 315 -6.60 15.30 -10.28
N ALA A 316 -7.78 14.89 -9.80
CA ALA A 316 -8.86 14.39 -10.65
C ALA A 316 -9.80 15.51 -11.11
N LEU A 317 -10.23 15.46 -12.38
CA LEU A 317 -11.21 16.36 -12.98
C LEU A 317 -12.19 15.59 -13.87
N ILE A 318 -13.41 15.41 -13.37
CA ILE A 318 -14.52 14.96 -14.19
C ILE A 318 -15.13 16.16 -14.93
N THR A 319 -15.22 16.06 -16.26
CA THR A 319 -15.98 17.00 -17.09
C THR A 319 -17.04 16.25 -17.91
N ALA A 320 -18.33 16.48 -17.65
CA ALA A 320 -19.41 15.68 -18.22
C ALA A 320 -20.64 16.51 -18.61
N LEU A 321 -21.29 16.14 -19.73
CA LEU A 321 -22.59 16.68 -20.12
C LEU A 321 -23.70 16.01 -19.30
N VAL A 322 -24.32 16.78 -18.40
CA VAL A 322 -25.34 16.27 -17.48
C VAL A 322 -26.74 16.75 -17.84
N GLN A 323 -27.72 15.88 -17.59
CA GLN A 323 -29.15 16.20 -17.63
C GLN A 323 -29.65 16.65 -16.25
N PRO A 324 -30.80 17.36 -16.16
CA PRO A 324 -31.41 17.66 -14.87
C PRO A 324 -31.64 16.37 -14.05
N GLY A 325 -31.23 16.38 -12.79
CA GLY A 325 -31.30 15.19 -11.94
C GLY A 325 -30.38 15.25 -10.72
N THR A 326 -30.28 14.12 -10.02
CA THR A 326 -29.38 13.96 -8.87
C THR A 326 -28.27 13.00 -9.24
N TYR A 327 -27.03 13.38 -8.93
CA TYR A 327 -25.82 12.63 -9.20
C TYR A 327 -25.13 12.28 -7.89
N ARG A 328 -24.42 11.16 -7.88
CA ARG A 328 -23.51 10.76 -6.82
C ARG A 328 -22.09 11.09 -7.25
N VAL A 329 -21.38 11.84 -6.43
CA VAL A 329 -19.93 12.05 -6.56
C VAL A 329 -19.26 11.20 -5.50
N SER A 330 -18.33 10.34 -5.91
CA SER A 330 -17.47 9.57 -5.01
C SER A 330 -16.06 10.14 -5.08
N ALA A 331 -15.45 10.44 -3.93
CA ALA A 331 -14.07 10.89 -3.83
C ALA A 331 -13.28 9.89 -2.97
N THR A 332 -12.21 9.33 -3.53
CA THR A 332 -11.32 8.34 -2.90
C THR A 332 -9.89 8.57 -3.40
N THR A 333 -8.98 7.68 -3.03
CA THR A 333 -7.61 7.68 -3.51
C THR A 333 -7.36 6.54 -4.49
N ALA A 334 -6.46 6.73 -5.45
CA ALA A 334 -6.08 5.69 -6.41
C ALA A 334 -5.21 4.60 -5.78
N ASP A 335 -4.49 4.94 -4.70
CA ASP A 335 -3.46 4.11 -4.05
C ASP A 335 -3.79 3.73 -2.59
N GLY A 336 -5.03 3.95 -2.15
CA GLY A 336 -5.45 3.63 -0.77
C GLY A 336 -4.88 4.57 0.30
N SER A 337 -4.10 5.59 -0.08
CA SER A 337 -3.55 6.58 0.85
C SER A 337 -4.65 7.35 1.58
N ALA A 338 -4.28 7.95 2.72
CA ALA A 338 -5.18 8.76 3.53
C ALA A 338 -4.64 10.19 3.65
N GLY A 339 -5.51 11.17 3.45
CA GLY A 339 -5.11 12.57 3.44
C GLY A 339 -6.23 13.55 3.11
N LEU A 340 -5.94 14.84 3.29
CA LEU A 340 -6.91 15.90 3.04
C LEU A 340 -7.03 16.18 1.54
N PHE A 341 -8.26 16.40 1.08
CA PHE A 341 -8.52 16.87 -0.28
C PHE A 341 -9.52 18.01 -0.28
N THR A 342 -9.57 18.75 -1.38
CA THR A 342 -10.63 19.72 -1.67
C THR A 342 -11.47 19.25 -2.84
N LEU A 343 -12.78 19.47 -2.76
CA LEU A 343 -13.72 19.19 -3.85
C LEU A 343 -14.38 20.49 -4.28
N THR A 344 -14.35 20.76 -5.58
CA THR A 344 -15.03 21.90 -6.19
C THR A 344 -15.94 21.43 -7.31
N SER A 345 -17.09 22.09 -7.45
CA SER A 345 -18.02 21.79 -8.54
C SER A 345 -18.50 23.07 -9.23
N SER A 346 -18.70 23.00 -10.54
CA SER A 346 -19.27 24.10 -11.32
C SER A 346 -20.18 23.57 -12.42
N LEU A 347 -21.21 24.35 -12.76
CA LEU A 347 -22.12 24.09 -13.86
C LEU A 347 -22.08 25.23 -14.84
N GLN A 348 -22.00 24.91 -16.12
CA GLN A 348 -22.19 25.85 -17.21
C GLN A 348 -23.39 25.40 -18.06
N PRO A 349 -24.48 26.19 -18.13
CA PRO A 349 -25.66 25.83 -18.92
C PRO A 349 -25.30 25.59 -20.39
N VAL A 350 -25.87 24.53 -20.97
CA VAL A 350 -25.55 24.15 -22.34
C VAL A 350 -26.74 24.41 -23.26
N SER A 351 -26.49 25.19 -24.32
CA SER A 351 -27.47 25.41 -25.37
C SER A 351 -27.58 24.18 -26.27
N SER A 352 -28.79 23.85 -26.71
CA SER A 352 -29.00 22.77 -27.69
C SER A 352 -28.83 23.23 -29.15
N ASN A 353 -28.47 24.49 -29.39
CA ASN A 353 -28.22 25.01 -30.72
C ASN A 353 -26.76 24.78 -31.14
N SER A 354 -26.43 23.57 -31.60
CA SER A 354 -25.08 23.22 -32.06
C SER A 354 -24.69 23.83 -33.41
N ASN A 355 -25.56 24.55 -34.12
CA ASN A 355 -25.21 25.09 -35.44
C ASN A 355 -24.21 26.25 -35.37
N ARG A 356 -24.14 26.93 -34.21
CA ARG A 356 -23.26 28.07 -33.99
C ARG A 356 -22.83 28.15 -32.54
N VAL A 357 -21.57 28.50 -32.33
CA VAL A 357 -20.99 28.80 -31.02
C VAL A 357 -20.26 30.14 -31.06
N ARG A 358 -20.26 30.85 -29.93
CA ARG A 358 -19.51 32.09 -29.70
C ARG A 358 -18.65 31.94 -28.45
N PRO A 359 -17.58 32.74 -28.29
CA PRO A 359 -16.85 32.81 -27.03
C PRO A 359 -17.79 33.05 -25.84
N GLY A 360 -17.62 32.27 -24.77
CA GLY A 360 -18.46 32.23 -23.57
C GLY A 360 -19.71 31.36 -23.69
N GLU A 361 -20.07 30.87 -24.88
CA GLU A 361 -21.17 29.93 -25.07
C GLU A 361 -20.68 28.48 -24.98
N VAL A 362 -21.55 27.62 -24.46
CA VAL A 362 -21.38 26.17 -24.49
C VAL A 362 -22.57 25.55 -25.21
N VAL A 363 -22.29 24.71 -26.20
CA VAL A 363 -23.30 24.08 -27.04
C VAL A 363 -23.15 22.56 -27.00
N ALA A 364 -24.28 21.85 -26.85
CA ALA A 364 -24.32 20.40 -26.96
C ALA A 364 -24.71 20.01 -28.37
N GLY A 365 -24.02 19.02 -28.91
CA GLY A 365 -24.36 18.39 -30.17
C GLY A 365 -24.35 16.88 -30.08
N ARG A 366 -24.53 16.24 -31.24
CA ARG A 366 -24.44 14.79 -31.39
C ARG A 366 -23.84 14.48 -32.76
N ILE A 367 -22.91 13.54 -32.82
CA ILE A 367 -22.47 12.93 -34.08
C ILE A 367 -23.34 11.69 -34.35
N SER A 368 -23.81 11.57 -35.59
CA SER A 368 -24.69 10.47 -36.03
C SER A 368 -24.13 9.67 -37.19
N SER A 369 -22.97 10.08 -37.72
CA SER A 369 -22.29 9.43 -38.83
C SER A 369 -20.81 9.84 -38.84
N GLU A 370 -19.99 9.10 -39.58
CA GLU A 370 -18.55 9.32 -39.73
C GLU A 370 -18.18 10.70 -40.29
N GLN A 371 -19.12 11.41 -40.93
CA GLN A 371 -18.88 12.79 -41.38
C GLN A 371 -18.77 13.79 -40.22
N GLY A 372 -19.17 13.39 -39.00
CA GLY A 372 -19.17 14.23 -37.83
C GLY A 372 -20.30 15.26 -37.81
N SER A 373 -20.11 16.31 -37.03
CA SER A 373 -21.03 17.43 -36.89
C SER A 373 -20.30 18.74 -37.19
N GLN A 374 -20.95 19.63 -37.94
CA GLN A 374 -20.38 20.93 -38.30
C GLN A 374 -21.03 22.06 -37.50
N THR A 375 -20.19 22.91 -36.92
CA THR A 375 -20.59 24.06 -36.10
C THR A 375 -19.90 25.32 -36.62
N THR A 376 -20.63 26.44 -36.72
CA THR A 376 -20.01 27.73 -37.06
C THR A 376 -19.51 28.43 -35.80
N LEU A 377 -18.21 28.61 -35.65
CA LEU A 377 -17.62 29.46 -34.62
C LEU A 377 -17.64 30.92 -35.09
N VAL A 378 -18.18 31.83 -34.28
CA VAL A 378 -18.22 33.26 -34.61
C VAL A 378 -17.41 34.07 -33.60
N ILE A 379 -16.28 34.59 -34.04
CA ILE A 379 -15.37 35.45 -33.28
C ILE A 379 -15.70 36.91 -33.57
N SER A 380 -16.00 37.68 -32.53
CA SER A 380 -16.38 39.10 -32.67
C SER A 380 -15.20 40.05 -32.45
N GLU A 381 -14.23 39.63 -31.64
CA GLU A 381 -13.03 40.39 -31.32
C GLU A 381 -11.81 39.49 -31.53
N PRO A 382 -10.71 39.96 -32.14
CA PRO A 382 -9.50 39.16 -32.27
C PRO A 382 -8.89 38.82 -30.90
N GLY A 383 -8.36 37.61 -30.75
CA GLY A 383 -7.75 37.16 -29.49
C GLY A 383 -7.29 35.71 -29.55
N PHE A 384 -6.67 35.24 -28.46
CA PHE A 384 -6.39 33.81 -28.26
C PHE A 384 -7.62 33.12 -27.69
N TYR A 385 -7.99 31.99 -28.28
CA TYR A 385 -9.16 31.22 -27.87
C TYR A 385 -8.79 29.76 -27.67
N HIS A 386 -9.37 29.15 -26.63
CA HIS A 386 -9.47 27.70 -26.48
C HIS A 386 -10.83 27.24 -26.96
N VAL A 387 -10.83 26.26 -27.86
CA VAL A 387 -12.03 25.56 -28.31
C VAL A 387 -11.90 24.11 -27.87
N ASP A 388 -12.76 23.70 -26.94
CA ASP A 388 -12.74 22.35 -26.40
C ASP A 388 -13.91 21.55 -26.98
N LEU A 389 -13.62 20.32 -27.41
CA LEU A 389 -14.59 19.31 -27.75
C LEU A 389 -14.53 18.20 -26.71
N ILE A 390 -15.62 18.05 -25.97
CA ILE A 390 -15.71 17.13 -24.83
C ILE A 390 -16.72 16.04 -25.16
N SER A 391 -16.32 14.77 -25.04
CA SER A 391 -17.23 13.64 -25.17
C SER A 391 -16.80 12.47 -24.29
N SER A 392 -17.78 11.85 -23.62
CA SER A 392 -17.65 10.55 -22.97
C SER A 392 -18.10 9.39 -23.85
N ASP A 393 -18.70 9.69 -25.00
CA ASP A 393 -19.34 8.69 -25.86
C ASP A 393 -18.39 8.20 -26.99
N PHE A 394 -17.29 8.94 -27.22
CA PHE A 394 -16.31 8.67 -28.28
C PHE A 394 -14.99 9.40 -28.02
N ASP A 395 -13.93 8.99 -28.72
CA ASP A 395 -12.62 9.63 -28.69
C ASP A 395 -12.64 10.92 -29.52
N ALA A 396 -12.49 12.08 -28.88
CA ALA A 396 -12.79 13.36 -29.50
C ALA A 396 -11.77 13.71 -30.59
N TYR A 397 -12.25 14.16 -31.75
CA TYR A 397 -11.41 14.79 -32.76
C TYR A 397 -12.09 16.07 -33.23
N LEU A 398 -11.37 17.18 -33.13
CA LEU A 398 -11.83 18.52 -33.48
C LEU A 398 -10.96 19.09 -34.61
N SER A 399 -11.60 19.60 -35.66
CA SER A 399 -10.92 20.43 -36.67
C SER A 399 -11.50 21.84 -36.74
N LEU A 400 -10.65 22.83 -37.00
CA LEU A 400 -10.99 24.24 -37.18
C LEU A 400 -10.44 24.73 -38.53
N GLU A 401 -11.36 25.18 -39.39
CA GLU A 401 -11.04 25.75 -40.70
C GLU A 401 -11.60 27.17 -40.86
N GLY A 402 -10.80 28.10 -41.40
CA GLY A 402 -11.24 29.47 -41.70
C GLY A 402 -10.18 30.51 -41.38
N GLY A 403 -10.29 31.72 -41.96
CA GLY A 403 -9.30 32.77 -41.73
C GLY A 403 -7.87 32.42 -42.19
N GLY A 404 -7.72 31.44 -43.09
CA GLY A 404 -6.41 30.90 -43.50
C GLY A 404 -5.85 29.81 -42.58
N LEU A 405 -6.58 29.41 -41.54
CA LEU A 405 -6.25 28.29 -40.66
C LEU A 405 -6.93 27.01 -41.12
N ASP A 406 -6.22 25.90 -40.93
CA ASP A 406 -6.68 24.51 -41.05
C ASP A 406 -5.87 23.73 -40.01
N VAL A 407 -6.48 23.48 -38.85
CA VAL A 407 -5.83 22.88 -37.68
C VAL A 407 -6.76 21.87 -37.02
N GLU A 408 -6.18 20.87 -36.37
CA GLU A 408 -6.89 19.75 -35.75
C GLU A 408 -6.23 19.36 -34.42
N ASP A 409 -7.00 18.69 -33.56
CA ASP A 409 -6.57 18.13 -32.27
C ASP A 409 -7.52 16.99 -31.83
N ASP A 410 -7.02 16.05 -31.03
CA ASP A 410 -7.76 14.90 -30.48
C ASP A 410 -7.67 14.75 -28.95
N ASP A 411 -6.50 14.91 -28.32
CA ASP A 411 -6.32 14.58 -26.88
C ASP A 411 -5.78 15.74 -25.99
N SER A 412 -5.80 16.99 -26.47
CA SER A 412 -5.16 18.10 -25.72
C SER A 412 -6.04 18.75 -24.64
N ALA A 413 -7.26 18.27 -24.38
CA ALA A 413 -8.16 18.79 -23.34
C ALA A 413 -8.26 17.90 -22.08
N GLY A 414 -7.46 16.84 -21.98
CA GLY A 414 -7.45 15.87 -20.89
C GLY A 414 -8.34 14.66 -21.19
N GLY A 415 -7.89 13.45 -20.78
CA GLY A 415 -8.48 12.20 -21.23
C GLY A 415 -8.48 12.10 -22.76
N THR A 416 -9.61 11.69 -23.34
CA THR A 416 -9.83 11.59 -24.80
C THR A 416 -10.59 12.81 -25.37
N ASN A 417 -10.34 14.00 -24.81
CA ASN A 417 -11.01 15.23 -25.21
C ASN A 417 -10.04 16.14 -26.00
N ALA A 418 -10.57 16.85 -27.01
CA ALA A 418 -9.76 17.67 -27.91
C ALA A 418 -9.79 19.15 -27.55
N ARG A 419 -8.65 19.84 -27.70
CA ARG A 419 -8.51 21.30 -27.52
C ARG A 419 -7.73 21.95 -28.66
N ILE A 420 -8.33 22.97 -29.27
CA ILE A 420 -7.62 23.87 -30.19
C ILE A 420 -7.38 25.21 -29.51
N GLY A 421 -6.11 25.53 -29.21
CA GLY A 421 -5.66 26.85 -28.74
C GLY A 421 -5.06 27.68 -29.86
N ARG A 422 -5.73 28.74 -30.32
CA ARG A 422 -5.24 29.58 -31.44
C ARG A 422 -5.62 31.05 -31.28
N TYR A 423 -4.76 31.92 -31.81
CA TYR A 423 -5.16 33.29 -32.11
C TYR A 423 -6.12 33.29 -33.30
N LEU A 424 -7.31 33.85 -33.10
CA LEU A 424 -8.34 33.97 -34.13
C LEU A 424 -8.64 35.45 -34.35
N ASP A 425 -8.66 35.87 -35.62
CA ASP A 425 -9.19 37.17 -36.01
C ASP A 425 -10.73 37.18 -35.91
N SER A 426 -11.33 38.38 -35.92
CA SER A 426 -12.79 38.50 -36.00
C SER A 426 -13.29 37.88 -37.32
N GLY A 427 -14.25 36.97 -37.24
CA GLY A 427 -14.74 36.24 -38.40
C GLY A 427 -15.55 35.01 -38.05
N SER A 428 -15.84 34.22 -39.09
CA SER A 428 -16.51 32.92 -38.96
C SER A 428 -15.56 31.79 -39.34
N TYR A 429 -15.50 30.79 -38.48
CA TYR A 429 -14.71 29.57 -38.65
C TYR A 429 -15.65 28.37 -38.66
N ARG A 430 -15.25 27.30 -39.35
CA ARG A 430 -15.95 26.03 -39.38
C ARG A 430 -15.25 25.07 -38.42
N LEU A 431 -15.99 24.62 -37.41
CA LEU A 431 -15.59 23.52 -36.56
C LEU A 431 -16.19 22.21 -37.08
N THR A 432 -15.41 21.15 -37.09
CA THR A 432 -15.88 19.79 -37.37
C THR A 432 -15.57 18.90 -36.18
N SER A 433 -16.60 18.38 -35.53
CA SER A 433 -16.49 17.45 -34.39
C SER A 433 -16.72 16.02 -34.88
N LYS A 434 -15.78 15.11 -34.58
CA LYS A 434 -15.80 13.69 -34.98
C LYS A 434 -15.27 12.80 -33.86
N ASP A 435 -15.47 11.52 -34.07
CA ASP A 435 -14.74 10.43 -33.42
C ASP A 435 -13.41 10.22 -34.16
N TYR A 436 -12.30 10.14 -33.43
CA TYR A 436 -10.95 9.99 -34.00
C TYR A 436 -10.81 8.73 -34.86
N ASP A 437 -11.25 7.58 -34.32
CA ASP A 437 -11.18 6.27 -34.99
C ASP A 437 -12.16 6.12 -36.16
N GLY A 438 -13.14 7.02 -36.27
CA GLY A 438 -14.14 7.01 -37.32
C GLY A 438 -15.11 5.83 -37.20
N GLY A 439 -16.19 6.00 -36.45
CA GLY A 439 -17.29 5.01 -36.45
C GLY A 439 -18.25 5.15 -35.28
N SER A 440 -17.86 5.87 -34.24
CA SER A 440 -18.69 6.07 -33.06
C SER A 440 -19.76 7.13 -33.29
N THR A 441 -20.89 6.97 -32.61
CA THR A 441 -21.95 7.98 -32.54
C THR A 441 -22.17 8.35 -31.08
N GLY A 442 -22.36 9.63 -30.79
CA GLY A 442 -22.42 10.07 -29.40
C GLY A 442 -22.69 11.55 -29.26
N ASN A 443 -23.04 11.95 -28.04
CA ASN A 443 -23.22 13.32 -27.66
C ASN A 443 -21.86 13.97 -27.40
N TYR A 444 -21.79 15.28 -27.60
CA TYR A 444 -20.61 16.06 -27.29
C TYR A 444 -20.98 17.44 -26.80
N VAL A 445 -20.00 18.13 -26.23
CA VAL A 445 -20.08 19.54 -25.88
C VAL A 445 -18.96 20.29 -26.57
N LEU A 446 -19.29 21.44 -27.15
CA LEU A 446 -18.32 22.43 -27.60
C LEU A 446 -18.38 23.65 -26.68
N SER A 447 -17.24 24.04 -26.12
CA SER A 447 -17.06 25.30 -25.41
C SER A 447 -15.99 26.14 -26.11
N VAL A 448 -16.13 27.46 -25.99
CA VAL A 448 -15.17 28.41 -26.54
C VAL A 448 -14.89 29.46 -25.48
N GLU A 449 -13.63 29.61 -25.09
CA GLU A 449 -13.21 30.57 -24.08
C GLU A 449 -12.11 31.47 -24.62
N LEU A 450 -12.17 32.75 -24.28
CA LEU A 450 -11.06 33.68 -24.51
C LEU A 450 -9.96 33.33 -23.50
N SER A 451 -8.73 33.18 -24.00
CA SER A 451 -7.54 32.87 -23.22
C SER A 451 -6.56 34.04 -23.27
N ASP A 452 -5.90 34.32 -22.15
CA ASP A 452 -4.83 35.31 -22.06
C ASP A 452 -3.46 34.75 -22.52
N GLU A 453 -3.37 33.42 -22.68
CA GLU A 453 -2.17 32.68 -23.11
C GLU A 453 -2.47 31.79 -24.32
N GLY A 454 -1.44 31.43 -25.10
CA GLY A 454 -1.56 30.64 -26.32
C GLY A 454 -0.52 29.55 -26.47
#